data_AF-A0A940LEC1-F1
#
_entry.id   AF-A0A940LEC1-F1
#
_cell.length_a   1.000
_cell.length_b   1.000
_cell.length_c   1.000
_cell.angle_alpha   90.00
_cell.angle_beta   90.00
_cell.angle_gamma   90.00
#
_symmetry.space_group_name_H-M   'P 1'
#
loop_
_entity.id
_entity.type
_entity.pdbx_description
1 polymer ?
#
loop_
_entity_poly.entity_id
_entity_poly.type
_entity_poly.pdbx_seq_one_letter_code
_entity_poly.pdbx_strand_id
1 'polypeptide(L)'
;LTPPKIYLLWALFYFLFLVIGIPIYNNGHSGGEQRPLTFIAYSINYFLYGIICISFIIIPVFFLNWFKRYWVIPIAIGILFLVILIGGLTNK
;
A
#
# COMPACT_ATOMS: atom_id res chain seq x y z
N LEU A 1 -8.84 -15.61 -7.58
CA LEU A 1 -8.63 -14.24 -7.09
C LEU A 1 -9.20 -13.27 -8.13
N THR A 2 -9.90 -12.20 -7.76
CA THR A 2 -10.33 -11.15 -8.71
C THR A 2 -9.52 -9.88 -8.48
N PRO A 3 -9.34 -9.00 -9.48
CA PRO A 3 -8.53 -7.78 -9.31
C PRO A 3 -8.94 -6.89 -8.13
N PRO A 4 -10.25 -6.65 -7.86
CA PRO A 4 -10.66 -5.91 -6.66
C PRO A 4 -10.25 -6.60 -5.35
N LYS A 5 -10.27 -7.94 -5.33
CA LYS A 5 -9.86 -8.72 -4.16
C LYS A 5 -8.35 -8.63 -3.89
N ILE A 6 -7.52 -8.31 -4.89
CA ILE A 6 -6.08 -8.12 -4.68
C ILE A 6 -5.81 -6.85 -3.88
N TYR A 7 -6.49 -5.75 -4.21
CA TYR A 7 -6.41 -4.52 -3.43
C TYR A 7 -6.86 -4.74 -1.99
N LEU A 8 -7.97 -5.46 -1.79
CA LEU A 8 -8.47 -5.79 -0.46
C LEU A 8 -7.48 -6.67 0.30
N LEU A 9 -6.88 -7.67 -0.35
CA LEU A 9 -5.88 -8.54 0.25
C LEU A 9 -4.64 -7.75 0.68
N TRP A 10 -4.17 -6.82 -0.15
CA TRP A 10 -3.06 -5.93 0.19
C TRP A 10 -3.37 -5.04 1.39
N ALA A 11 -4.55 -4.42 1.41
CA ALA A 11 -4.99 -3.60 2.54
C ALA A 11 -5.09 -4.42 3.83
N LEU A 12 -5.58 -5.66 3.74
CA LEU A 12 -5.68 -6.56 4.88
C LEU A 12 -4.29 -6.96 5.41
N PHE A 13 -3.34 -7.31 4.53
CA PHE A 13 -1.97 -7.59 4.94
C PHE A 13 -1.28 -6.38 5.57
N TYR A 14 -1.48 -5.19 5.01
CA TYR A 14 -0.96 -3.95 5.60
C TYR A 14 -1.56 -3.70 6.99
N PHE A 15 -2.87 -3.87 7.16
CA PHE A 15 -3.51 -3.71 8.46
C PHE A 15 -2.99 -4.74 9.50
N LEU A 16 -2.83 -6.00 9.09
CA LEU A 16 -2.20 -7.02 9.94
C LEU A 16 -0.77 -6.64 10.33
N PHE A 17 0.00 -6.08 9.40
CA PHE A 17 1.35 -5.58 9.71
C PHE A 17 1.31 -4.44 10.74
N LEU A 18 0.37 -3.49 10.64
CA LEU A 18 0.23 -2.41 11.61
C LEU A 18 -0.14 -2.94 13.01
N VAL A 19 -1.10 -3.87 13.09
CA VAL A 19 -1.64 -4.37 14.37
C VAL A 19 -0.72 -5.38 15.04
N ILE A 20 0.01 -6.18 14.26
CA ILE A 20 0.79 -7.31 14.77
C ILE A 20 2.29 -7.07 14.57
N GLY A 21 2.70 -6.69 13.35
CA GLY A 21 4.11 -6.51 13.00
C GLY A 21 4.79 -5.40 13.79
N ILE A 22 4.15 -4.23 13.90
CA ILE A 22 4.71 -3.09 14.63
C ILE A 22 4.85 -3.38 16.14
N PRO A 23 3.81 -3.91 16.84
CA PRO A 23 3.96 -4.24 18.26
C PRO A 23 5.01 -5.31 18.54
N ILE A 24 5.10 -6.37 17.72
CA ILE A 24 6.12 -7.41 17.88
C ILE A 24 7.53 -6.82 17.72
N TYR A 25 7.74 -5.97 16.71
CA TYR A 25 9.04 -5.35 16.45
C TYR A 25 9.45 -4.36 17.56
N ASN A 26 8.47 -3.66 18.15
CA ASN A 26 8.71 -2.66 19.18
C ASN A 26 9.05 -3.25 20.57
N ASN A 27 8.69 -4.51 20.85
CA ASN A 27 8.93 -5.16 22.15
C ASN A 27 10.43 -5.36 22.50
N GLY A 28 11.37 -5.12 21.57
CA GLY A 28 12.80 -5.37 21.78
C GLY A 28 13.70 -4.14 21.95
N HIS A 29 13.18 -2.91 21.95
CA HIS A 29 14.04 -1.73 21.75
C HIS A 29 13.74 -0.54 22.72
N SER A 30 14.78 0.00 23.37
CA SER A 30 14.69 1.16 24.28
C SER A 30 14.56 2.48 23.49
N GLY A 31 13.37 3.07 23.47
CA GLY A 31 13.11 4.32 22.73
C GLY A 31 11.64 4.72 22.75
N GLY A 32 11.03 4.64 23.94
CA GLY A 32 9.59 4.72 24.24
C GLY A 32 8.73 5.57 23.30
N GLU A 33 7.55 5.04 22.99
CA GLU A 33 6.34 5.68 22.43
C GLU A 33 6.43 6.39 21.06
N GLN A 34 7.53 7.08 20.72
CA GLN A 34 7.69 7.76 19.42
C GLN A 34 8.04 6.81 18.27
N ARG A 35 8.66 5.66 18.57
CA ARG A 35 9.06 4.67 17.54
C ARG A 35 7.86 4.08 16.78
N PRO A 36 6.79 3.59 17.43
CA PRO A 36 5.60 3.09 16.74
C PRO A 36 4.99 4.11 15.79
N LEU A 37 4.84 5.36 16.23
CA LEU A 37 4.30 6.46 15.42
C LEU A 37 5.15 6.72 14.18
N THR A 38 6.47 6.75 14.36
CA THR A 38 7.43 6.92 13.28
C THR A 38 7.37 5.75 12.28
N PHE A 39 7.29 4.50 12.77
CA PHE A 39 7.16 3.32 11.91
C PHE A 39 5.84 3.32 11.13
N ILE A 40 4.73 3.69 11.76
CA ILE A 40 3.45 3.87 11.07
C ILE A 40 3.60 4.91 9.96
N ALA A 41 4.18 6.08 10.26
CA ALA A 41 4.38 7.16 9.29
C ALA A 41 5.21 6.71 8.08
N TYR A 42 6.31 5.97 8.28
CA TYR A 42 7.09 5.42 7.17
C TYR A 42 6.37 4.31 6.41
N SER A 43 5.60 3.46 7.12
CA SER A 43 4.87 2.33 6.53
C SER A 43 3.82 2.77 5.49
N ILE A 44 3.27 3.98 5.62
CA ILE A 44 2.29 4.54 4.69
C ILE A 44 2.88 4.62 3.27
N ASN A 45 4.14 5.01 3.12
CA ASN A 45 4.77 5.08 1.79
C ASN A 45 4.85 3.69 1.15
N TYR A 46 5.19 2.66 1.93
CA TYR A 46 5.19 1.27 1.44
C TYR A 46 3.80 0.80 1.04
N PHE A 47 2.77 1.21 1.78
CA PHE A 47 1.38 0.95 1.40
C PHE A 47 1.03 1.58 0.05
N LEU A 48 1.39 2.86 -0.15
CA LEU A 48 1.17 3.58 -1.41
C LEU A 48 1.92 2.91 -2.58
N TYR A 49 3.20 2.57 -2.40
CA TYR A 49 3.98 1.85 -3.40
C TYR A 49 3.35 0.51 -3.78
N GLY A 50 2.81 -0.23 -2.81
CA GLY A 50 2.11 -1.49 -3.07
C GLY A 50 0.85 -1.31 -3.91
N ILE A 51 0.01 -0.31 -3.61
CA ILE A 51 -1.19 -0.01 -4.41
C ILE A 51 -0.82 0.40 -5.84
N ILE A 52 0.22 1.23 -6.01
CA ILE A 52 0.74 1.66 -7.32
C ILE A 52 1.25 0.44 -8.10
N CYS A 53 2.04 -0.43 -7.46
CA CYS A 53 2.55 -1.66 -8.06
C CYS A 53 1.41 -2.62 -8.47
N ILE A 54 0.40 -2.80 -7.62
CA ILE A 54 -0.77 -3.63 -7.95
C ILE A 54 -1.48 -3.07 -9.20
N SER A 55 -1.64 -1.76 -9.24
CA SER A 55 -2.37 -1.04 -10.27
C SER A 55 -1.69 -1.06 -11.64
N PHE A 56 -0.38 -0.79 -11.69
CA PHE A 56 0.34 -0.67 -12.96
C PHE A 56 1.11 -1.92 -13.39
N ILE A 57 1.36 -2.86 -12.47
CA ILE A 57 2.18 -4.04 -12.76
C ILE A 57 1.35 -5.30 -12.58
N ILE A 58 0.85 -5.57 -11.36
CA ILE A 58 0.25 -6.88 -11.06
C ILE A 58 -1.04 -7.12 -11.84
N ILE A 59 -1.97 -6.15 -11.84
CA ILE A 59 -3.23 -6.32 -12.56
C ILE A 59 -3.01 -6.40 -14.08
N PRO A 60 -2.23 -5.51 -14.71
CA PRO A 60 -1.94 -5.62 -16.14
C PRO A 60 -1.26 -6.94 -16.52
N VAL A 61 -0.31 -7.45 -15.72
CA VAL A 61 0.45 -8.67 -16.06
C VAL A 61 -0.37 -9.94 -15.82
N PHE A 62 -1.00 -10.08 -14.65
CA PHE A 62 -1.63 -11.34 -14.26
C PHE A 62 -3.13 -11.42 -14.61
N PHE A 63 -3.78 -10.29 -14.90
CA PHE A 63 -5.22 -10.21 -15.17
C PHE A 63 -5.53 -9.53 -16.51
N LEU A 64 -4.73 -9.81 -17.54
CA LEU A 64 -4.82 -9.22 -18.88
C LEU A 64 -6.24 -9.18 -19.45
N ASN A 65 -7.00 -10.29 -19.38
CA ASN A 65 -8.36 -10.35 -19.92
C ASN A 65 -9.33 -9.41 -19.20
N TRP A 66 -9.17 -9.27 -17.88
CA TRP A 66 -9.97 -8.34 -17.10
C TRP A 66 -9.51 -6.90 -17.33
N PHE A 67 -8.19 -6.68 -17.36
CA PHE A 67 -7.59 -5.38 -17.62
C PHE A 67 -8.04 -4.82 -18.97
N LYS A 68 -8.03 -5.59 -20.05
CA LYS A 68 -8.53 -5.13 -21.37
C LYS A 68 -9.96 -4.58 -21.31
N ARG A 69 -10.81 -5.12 -20.43
CA ARG A 69 -12.21 -4.70 -20.29
C ARG A 69 -12.39 -3.51 -19.35
N TYR A 70 -11.56 -3.42 -18.31
CA TYR A 70 -11.73 -2.48 -17.20
C TYR A 70 -10.46 -1.67 -16.91
N TRP A 71 -9.61 -1.44 -17.90
CA TRP A 71 -8.27 -0.85 -17.77
C TRP A 71 -8.27 0.51 -17.06
N VAL A 72 -9.36 1.26 -17.22
CA VAL A 72 -9.55 2.58 -16.57
C VAL A 72 -9.49 2.47 -15.04
N ILE A 73 -10.03 1.39 -14.46
CA ILE A 73 -10.14 1.22 -13.01
C ILE A 73 -8.76 1.20 -12.32
N PRO A 74 -7.85 0.25 -12.64
CA PRO A 74 -6.54 0.21 -12.00
C PRO A 74 -5.70 1.44 -12.36
N ILE A 75 -5.83 2.01 -13.56
CA ILE A 75 -5.10 3.25 -13.90
C ILE A 75 -5.56 4.42 -13.03
N ALA A 76 -6.87 4.62 -12.87
CA ALA A 76 -7.40 5.69 -12.03
C ALA A 76 -6.94 5.54 -10.57
N ILE A 77 -6.97 4.31 -10.04
CA ILE A 77 -6.46 4.01 -8.70
C ILE A 77 -4.96 4.31 -8.61
N GLY A 78 -4.17 3.82 -9.57
CA GLY A 78 -2.72 4.03 -9.60
C GLY A 78 -2.34 5.51 -9.65
N ILE A 79 -3.01 6.31 -10.49
CA ILE A 79 -2.77 7.75 -10.60
C ILE A 79 -3.16 8.47 -9.31
N LEU A 80 -4.34 8.17 -8.75
CA LEU A 80 -4.79 8.79 -7.50
C LEU A 80 -3.77 8.60 -6.38
N PHE A 81 -3.29 7.37 -6.20
CA PHE A 81 -2.32 7.03 -5.16
C PHE A 81 -0.91 7.56 -5.47
N LEU A 82 -0.54 7.68 -6.75
CA LEU A 82 0.70 8.33 -7.17
C LEU A 82 0.69 9.83 -6.83
N VAL A 83 -0.42 10.52 -7.06
CA VAL A 83 -0.58 11.94 -6.70
C VAL A 83 -0.48 12.13 -5.20
N ILE A 84 -1.12 11.26 -4.41
CA ILE A 84 -1.02 11.28 -2.93
C ILE A 84 0.43 11.09 -2.49
N LEU A 85 1.15 10.15 -3.09
CA LEU A 85 2.56 9.91 -2.78
C LEU A 85 3.42 11.15 -3.09
N ILE A 86 3.27 11.72 -4.28
CA ILE A 86 4.04 12.91 -4.70
C ILE A 86 3.71 14.11 -3.80
N GLY A 87 2.42 14.36 -3.53
CA GLY A 87 1.99 15.44 -2.63
C GLY A 87 2.50 15.25 -1.20
N GLY A 88 2.64 14.01 -0.73
CA GLY A 88 3.24 13.71 0.56
C GLY A 88 4.77 13.91 0.60
N LEU A 89 5.45 13.85 -0.55
CA LEU A 89 6.88 14.14 -0.67
C LEU A 89 7.16 15.65 -0.77
N THR A 90 6.28 16.42 -1.42
CA THR A 90 6.45 17.87 -1.60
C THR A 90 6.11 18.69 -0.35
N ASN A 91 5.36 18.13 0.59
CA ASN A 91 5.00 18.78 1.86
C ASN A 91 5.99 18.49 3.00
N LYS A 92 7.15 17.89 2.70
CA LYS A 92 8.28 17.70 3.63
C LYS A 92 9.35 18.74 3.38
#